data_AF-A0A7K2NV01-F1
#
_entry.id   AF-A0A7K2NV01-F1
#
_cell.length_a   1.000
_cell.length_b   1.000
_cell.length_c   1.000
_cell.angle_alpha   90.00
_cell.angle_beta   90.00
_cell.angle_gamma   90.00
#
_symmetry.space_group_name_H-M   'P 1'
#
loop_
_entity.id
_entity.type
_entity.pdbx_description
1 polymer ?
#
loop_
_entity_poly.entity_id
_entity_poly.type
_entity_poly.pdbx_seq_one_letter_code
_entity_poly.pdbx_strand_id
1 'polypeptide(L)'
;MSTGEGSMNWAELRDLVQALPEDSATKAAIAGDTEGRRWDSATFLAAAQYNALLMLIRILWSAHLKGRPPEMEPIQPPALEAHEADDAAKEQAQQRAEQYLDTFAPVHAGEDDQAEIDEWQARIAELDAAR
;
A
#
# COMPACT_ATOMS: atom_id res chain seq x y z
N MET A 1 37.14 15.77 0.83
CA MET A 1 37.17 14.57 -0.02
C MET A 1 35.83 13.88 0.14
N SER A 2 35.10 13.72 -0.97
CA SER A 2 33.77 13.09 -1.04
C SER A 2 33.97 11.72 -1.67
N THR A 3 33.63 10.65 -0.92
CA THR A 3 33.19 9.33 -1.40
C THR A 3 32.97 8.41 -0.20
N GLY A 4 31.76 7.85 -0.14
CA GLY A 4 31.15 7.05 0.91
C GLY A 4 29.63 7.19 0.74
N GLU A 5 29.08 6.85 -0.44
CA GLU A 5 28.41 5.55 -0.64
C GLU A 5 27.33 5.38 0.45
N GLY A 6 26.16 6.00 0.30
CA GLY A 6 25.16 5.57 -0.68
C GLY A 6 24.04 4.72 -0.07
N SER A 7 24.00 4.50 1.25
CA SER A 7 22.83 3.95 1.92
C SER A 7 21.97 5.09 2.48
N MET A 8 20.87 5.39 1.79
CA MET A 8 19.81 6.23 2.35
C MET A 8 19.30 5.58 3.64
N ASN A 9 19.18 6.34 4.74
CA ASN A 9 18.65 5.79 5.98
C ASN A 9 17.22 5.29 5.74
N TRP A 10 16.82 4.20 6.40
CA TRP A 10 15.45 3.65 6.31
C TRP A 10 14.40 4.73 6.54
N ALA A 11 14.62 5.60 7.54
CA ALA A 11 13.71 6.72 7.81
C ALA A 11 13.59 7.70 6.62
N GLU A 12 14.70 8.03 5.98
CA GLU A 12 14.73 8.93 4.82
C GLU A 12 14.09 8.28 3.59
N LEU A 13 14.29 6.97 3.40
CA LEU A 13 13.70 6.20 2.31
C LEU A 13 12.18 6.06 2.48
N ARG A 14 11.71 5.87 3.71
CA ARG A 14 10.27 5.91 4.05
C ARG A 14 9.67 7.27 3.75
N ASP A 15 10.33 8.34 4.18
CA ASP A 15 9.83 9.69 4.00
C ASP A 15 9.80 10.08 2.51
N LEU A 16 10.79 9.63 1.71
CA LEU A 16 10.78 9.76 0.26
C LEU A 16 9.61 9.01 -0.38
N VAL A 17 9.36 7.76 0.05
CA VAL A 17 8.24 6.95 -0.45
C VAL A 17 6.89 7.56 -0.08
N GLN A 18 6.75 8.12 1.11
CA GLN A 18 5.52 8.83 1.51
C GLN A 18 5.29 10.10 0.69
N ALA A 19 6.35 10.83 0.35
CA ALA A 19 6.30 12.06 -0.43
C ALA A 19 6.00 11.84 -1.93
N LEU A 20 6.04 10.60 -2.43
CA LEU A 20 5.67 10.32 -3.82
C LEU A 20 4.18 10.63 -4.08
N PRO A 21 3.80 11.04 -5.31
CA PRO A 21 2.40 11.15 -5.71
C PRO A 21 1.65 9.83 -5.47
N GLU A 22 0.37 9.90 -5.09
CA GLU A 22 -0.46 8.69 -4.87
C GLU A 22 -0.46 7.77 -6.10
N ASP A 23 -0.45 8.38 -7.28
CA ASP A 23 -0.47 7.73 -8.59
C ASP A 23 0.90 7.14 -9.00
N SER A 24 1.92 7.24 -8.15
CA SER A 24 3.26 6.76 -8.48
C SER A 24 3.32 5.23 -8.54
N ALA A 25 4.00 4.70 -9.56
CA ALA A 25 4.22 3.27 -9.75
C ALA A 25 4.84 2.59 -8.51
N THR A 26 5.65 3.31 -7.74
CA THR A 26 6.25 2.82 -6.49
C THR A 26 5.21 2.65 -5.37
N LYS A 27 4.28 3.61 -5.21
CA LYS A 27 3.18 3.46 -4.23
C LYS A 27 2.19 2.39 -4.66
N ALA A 28 1.89 2.29 -5.96
CA ALA A 28 1.06 1.23 -6.52
C ALA A 28 1.69 -0.16 -6.27
N ALA A 29 2.99 -0.33 -6.55
CA ALA A 29 3.71 -1.58 -6.30
C ALA A 29 3.78 -1.94 -4.80
N ILE A 30 3.99 -0.97 -3.91
CA ILE A 30 3.96 -1.18 -2.44
C ILE A 30 2.56 -1.58 -1.98
N ALA A 31 1.51 -1.02 -2.57
CA ALA A 31 0.13 -1.41 -2.34
C ALA A 31 -0.22 -2.78 -2.98
N GLY A 32 0.76 -3.51 -3.54
CA GLY A 32 0.60 -4.84 -4.13
C GLY A 32 0.14 -4.83 -5.58
N ASP A 33 0.08 -3.67 -6.24
CA ASP A 33 -0.24 -3.56 -7.66
C ASP A 33 1.03 -3.70 -8.50
N THR A 34 1.42 -4.95 -8.77
CA THR A 34 2.62 -5.30 -9.55
C THR A 34 2.40 -5.24 -11.07
N GLU A 35 1.16 -5.05 -11.53
CA GLU A 35 0.80 -5.13 -12.95
C GLU A 35 -0.08 -3.95 -13.44
N GLY A 36 -0.36 -2.93 -12.61
CA GLY A 36 -1.29 -1.85 -12.97
C GLY A 36 -2.74 -2.32 -13.09
N ARG A 37 -3.09 -3.37 -12.34
CA ARG A 37 -4.40 -4.05 -12.40
C ARG A 37 -5.47 -3.31 -11.62
N ARG A 38 -5.12 -2.39 -10.71
CA ARG A 38 -6.11 -1.65 -9.92
C ARG A 38 -6.40 -0.31 -10.58
N TRP A 39 -7.55 -0.21 -11.23
CA TRP A 39 -8.10 1.11 -11.54
C TRP A 39 -8.44 1.82 -10.21
N ASP A 40 -8.06 3.09 -10.09
CA ASP A 40 -8.57 3.91 -9.00
C ASP A 40 -10.09 4.16 -9.18
N SER A 41 -10.75 4.64 -8.13
CA SER A 41 -12.19 4.90 -8.15
C SER A 41 -12.60 5.92 -9.22
N ALA A 42 -11.75 6.91 -9.50
CA ALA A 42 -12.00 7.92 -10.52
C ALA A 42 -11.92 7.34 -11.95
N THR A 43 -11.01 6.38 -12.17
CA THR A 43 -10.76 5.66 -13.41
C THR A 43 -11.91 4.69 -13.69
N PHE A 44 -12.37 3.97 -12.66
CA PHE A 44 -13.61 3.19 -12.73
C PHE A 44 -14.81 4.04 -13.12
N LEU A 45 -14.97 5.21 -12.48
CA LEU A 45 -16.09 6.11 -12.76
C LEU A 45 -16.00 6.70 -14.18
N ALA A 46 -14.82 7.11 -14.61
CA ALA A 46 -14.57 7.64 -15.95
C ALA A 46 -14.84 6.59 -17.05
N ALA A 47 -14.36 5.36 -16.85
CA ALA A 47 -14.61 4.27 -17.78
C ALA A 47 -16.10 3.89 -17.83
N ALA A 48 -16.78 3.85 -16.69
CA ALA A 48 -18.22 3.62 -16.62
C ALA A 48 -19.02 4.71 -17.35
N GLN A 49 -18.66 5.98 -17.14
CA GLN A 49 -19.29 7.11 -17.82
C GLN A 49 -19.07 7.08 -19.34
N TYR A 50 -17.85 6.78 -19.78
CA TYR A 50 -17.54 6.60 -21.19
C TYR A 50 -18.39 5.49 -21.83
N ASN A 51 -18.48 4.33 -21.18
CA ASN A 51 -19.28 3.22 -21.67
C ASN A 51 -20.78 3.55 -21.74
N ALA A 52 -21.29 4.31 -20.77
CA ALA A 52 -22.67 4.78 -20.79
C ALA A 52 -22.94 5.74 -21.98
N LEU A 53 -22.03 6.68 -22.24
CA LEU A 53 -22.11 7.58 -23.39
C LEU A 53 -22.06 6.83 -24.72
N LEU A 54 -21.19 5.83 -24.81
CA LEU A 54 -21.07 4.96 -25.98
C LEU A 54 -22.39 4.23 -26.28
N MET A 55 -23.08 3.75 -25.24
CA MET A 55 -24.39 3.13 -25.37
C MET A 55 -25.47 4.12 -25.84
N LEU A 56 -25.50 5.33 -25.26
CA LEU A 56 -26.41 6.39 -25.69
C LEU A 56 -26.19 6.76 -27.16
N ILE A 57 -24.95 6.90 -27.60
CA ILE A 57 -24.61 7.20 -29.00
C ILE A 57 -25.13 6.08 -29.92
N ARG A 58 -24.96 4.81 -29.55
CA ARG A 58 -25.50 3.68 -30.34
C ARG A 58 -27.02 3.73 -30.44
N ILE A 59 -27.71 4.03 -29.34
CA ILE A 59 -29.18 4.18 -29.32
C ILE A 59 -29.61 5.33 -30.24
N LEU A 60 -29.03 6.51 -30.09
CA LEU A 60 -29.30 7.69 -30.92
C LEU A 60 -29.02 7.40 -32.40
N TRP A 61 -27.93 6.71 -32.72
CA TRP A 61 -27.59 6.33 -34.08
C TRP A 61 -28.63 5.39 -34.67
N SER A 62 -29.03 4.35 -33.93
CA SER A 62 -30.06 3.40 -34.37
C SER A 62 -31.43 4.06 -34.58
N ALA A 63 -31.74 5.11 -33.81
CA ALA A 63 -33.02 5.80 -33.86
C ALA A 63 -33.08 6.87 -34.96
N HIS A 64 -31.97 7.58 -35.24
CA HIS A 64 -32.00 8.82 -36.02
C HIS A 64 -31.03 8.87 -37.21
N LEU A 65 -30.05 7.97 -37.31
CA LEU A 65 -29.02 8.02 -38.35
C LEU A 65 -29.09 6.81 -39.28
N LYS A 66 -28.76 7.03 -40.57
CA LYS A 66 -28.66 5.95 -41.57
C LYS A 66 -27.23 5.41 -41.60
N GLY A 67 -27.09 4.09 -41.69
CA GLY A 67 -25.80 3.40 -41.75
C GLY A 67 -25.48 2.62 -40.47
N ARG A 68 -24.32 1.96 -40.45
CA ARG A 68 -23.85 1.25 -39.25
C ARG A 68 -23.23 2.26 -38.27
N PRO A 69 -23.50 2.12 -36.96
CA PRO A 69 -22.83 2.95 -35.96
C PRO A 69 -21.32 2.68 -35.97
N PRO A 70 -20.49 3.66 -35.58
CA PRO A 70 -19.06 3.46 -35.45
C PRO A 70 -18.74 2.33 -34.46
N GLU A 71 -17.82 1.44 -34.86
CA GLU A 71 -17.30 0.38 -34.01
C GLU A 71 -16.35 0.99 -32.98
N MET A 72 -16.90 1.35 -31.84
CA MET A 72 -16.12 1.75 -30.65
C MET A 72 -16.28 0.66 -29.60
N GLU A 73 -15.18 0.05 -29.19
CA GLU A 73 -15.20 -1.00 -28.15
C GLU A 73 -15.42 -0.38 -26.77
N PRO A 74 -16.28 -0.98 -25.92
CA PRO A 74 -16.39 -0.59 -24.52
C PRO A 74 -15.08 -0.84 -23.78
N ILE A 75 -14.75 0.03 -22.84
CA ILE A 75 -13.63 -0.17 -21.95
C ILE A 75 -14.01 -1.26 -20.94
N GLN A 76 -13.30 -2.38 -20.96
CA GLN A 76 -13.57 -3.48 -20.03
C GLN A 76 -12.88 -3.23 -18.69
N PRO A 77 -13.61 -3.23 -17.57
CA PRO A 77 -13.00 -3.10 -16.25
C PRO A 77 -12.14 -4.33 -15.92
N PRO A 78 -11.08 -4.17 -15.11
CA PRO A 78 -10.31 -5.29 -14.58
C PRO A 78 -11.20 -6.21 -13.71
N ALA A 79 -10.84 -7.50 -13.66
CA ALA A 79 -11.64 -8.52 -12.98
C ALA A 79 -11.69 -8.29 -11.46
N LEU A 80 -12.88 -7.98 -10.93
CA LEU A 80 -13.12 -7.67 -9.51
C LEU A 80 -12.78 -8.82 -8.55
N GLU A 81 -13.01 -10.08 -8.96
CA GLU A 81 -12.76 -11.26 -8.12
C GLU A 81 -11.28 -11.44 -7.73
N ALA A 82 -10.34 -10.94 -8.57
CA ALA A 82 -8.92 -10.96 -8.24
C ALA A 82 -8.57 -9.95 -7.15
N HIS A 83 -9.36 -8.89 -6.99
CA HIS A 83 -9.08 -7.80 -6.05
C HIS A 83 -9.62 -8.07 -4.65
N GLU A 84 -10.78 -8.71 -4.51
CA GLU A 84 -11.34 -9.07 -3.19
C GLU A 84 -10.48 -10.12 -2.46
N ALA A 85 -9.95 -11.09 -3.21
CA ALA A 85 -9.02 -12.10 -2.66
C ALA A 85 -7.68 -11.49 -2.23
N ASP A 86 -7.17 -10.51 -2.99
CA ASP A 86 -5.93 -9.80 -2.66
C ASP A 86 -6.08 -8.89 -1.44
N ASP A 87 -7.24 -8.24 -1.25
CA ASP A 87 -7.49 -7.40 -0.07
C ASP A 87 -7.63 -8.26 1.20
N ALA A 88 -8.33 -9.39 1.13
CA ALA A 88 -8.38 -10.35 2.23
C ALA A 88 -6.99 -10.91 2.58
N ALA A 89 -6.15 -11.17 1.57
CA ALA A 89 -4.77 -11.62 1.79
C ALA A 89 -3.88 -10.54 2.42
N LYS A 90 -4.11 -9.25 2.10
CA LYS A 90 -3.41 -8.12 2.70
C LYS A 90 -3.82 -7.87 4.14
N GLU A 91 -5.11 -7.95 4.46
CA GLU A 91 -5.58 -7.88 5.84
C GLU A 91 -5.00 -9.01 6.68
N GLN A 92 -4.95 -10.24 6.14
CA GLN A 92 -4.30 -11.37 6.80
C GLN A 92 -2.78 -11.19 6.94
N ALA A 93 -2.12 -10.54 5.98
CA ALA A 93 -0.70 -10.23 6.06
C ALA A 93 -0.42 -9.15 7.11
N GLN A 94 -1.26 -8.12 7.19
CA GLN A 94 -1.19 -7.07 8.23
C GLN A 94 -1.42 -7.66 9.61
N GLN A 95 -2.46 -8.48 9.80
CA GLN A 95 -2.72 -9.16 11.07
C GLN A 95 -1.54 -10.04 11.51
N ARG A 96 -0.91 -10.77 10.58
CA ARG A 96 0.30 -11.56 10.88
C ARG A 96 1.50 -10.68 11.24
N ALA A 97 1.68 -9.56 10.55
CA ALA A 97 2.75 -8.61 10.86
C ALA A 97 2.53 -7.95 12.22
N GLU A 98 1.29 -7.57 12.54
CA GLU A 98 0.91 -7.04 13.85
C GLU A 98 1.16 -8.07 14.96
N GLN A 99 0.70 -9.31 14.79
CA GLN A 99 0.97 -10.40 15.76
C GLN A 99 2.46 -10.67 15.96
N TYR A 100 3.24 -10.64 14.88
CA TYR A 100 4.68 -10.80 14.95
C TYR A 100 5.34 -9.63 15.71
N LEU A 101 4.93 -8.40 15.44
CA LEU A 101 5.43 -7.21 16.14
C LEU A 101 5.00 -7.18 17.62
N ASP A 102 3.79 -7.64 17.92
CA ASP A 102 3.27 -7.73 19.29
C ASP A 102 4.08 -8.71 20.16
N THR A 103 4.68 -9.73 19.54
CA THR A 103 5.62 -10.64 20.22
C THR A 103 6.87 -9.92 20.73
N PHE A 104 7.26 -8.80 20.10
CA PHE A 104 8.38 -7.95 20.52
C PHE A 104 7.89 -6.70 21.28
N ALA A 105 6.60 -6.60 21.60
CA ALA A 105 6.09 -5.49 22.38
C ALA A 105 6.68 -5.53 23.80
N PRO A 106 7.07 -4.37 24.37
CA PRO A 106 7.74 -4.29 25.66
C PRO A 106 6.88 -4.77 26.84
N VAL A 107 5.58 -4.99 26.63
CA VAL A 107 4.65 -5.56 27.63
C VAL A 107 4.90 -7.06 27.87
N HIS A 108 5.64 -7.72 26.98
CA HIS A 108 6.04 -9.13 27.10
C HIS A 108 7.48 -9.34 27.58
N ALA A 109 8.17 -8.27 28.01
CA ALA A 109 9.38 -8.40 28.81
C ALA A 109 9.01 -9.19 30.07
N GLY A 110 9.45 -10.44 30.14
CA GLY A 110 9.11 -11.34 31.25
C GLY A 110 9.72 -10.82 32.56
N GLU A 111 9.28 -11.38 33.69
CA GLU A 111 9.88 -11.08 35.00
C GLU A 111 11.42 -11.22 35.01
N ASP A 112 11.97 -12.09 34.15
CA ASP A 112 13.40 -12.28 33.94
C ASP A 112 14.10 -11.06 33.31
N ASP A 113 13.50 -10.43 32.29
CA ASP A 113 14.06 -9.23 31.65
C ASP A 113 14.02 -8.03 32.61
N GLN A 114 12.98 -7.95 33.44
CA GLN A 114 12.84 -6.89 34.44
C GLN A 114 13.87 -7.02 35.58
N ALA A 115 14.16 -8.26 36.02
CA ALA A 115 15.20 -8.53 37.00
C ALA A 115 16.61 -8.19 36.49
N GLU A 116 16.89 -8.48 35.21
CA GLU A 116 18.15 -8.08 34.57
C GLU A 116 18.29 -6.56 34.48
N ILE A 117 17.22 -5.85 34.12
CA ILE A 117 17.20 -4.38 34.06
C ILE A 117 17.51 -3.78 35.44
N ASP A 118 16.90 -4.31 36.50
CA ASP A 118 17.11 -3.82 37.87
C ASP A 118 18.54 -4.10 38.37
N GLU A 119 19.12 -5.25 38.01
CA GLU A 119 20.52 -5.59 38.30
C GLU A 119 21.50 -4.62 37.63
N TRP A 120 21.28 -4.32 36.35
CA TRP A 120 22.12 -3.37 35.60
C TRP A 120 21.98 -1.94 36.12
N GLN A 121 20.78 -1.52 36.54
CA GLN A 121 20.58 -0.22 37.17
C GLN A 121 21.32 -0.10 38.51
N ALA A 122 21.28 -1.14 39.34
CA ALA A 122 22.04 -1.18 40.58
C ALA A 122 23.56 -1.10 40.35
N ARG A 123 24.05 -1.78 39.31
CA ARG A 123 25.47 -1.77 38.93
C ARG A 123 25.95 -0.40 38.46
N ILE A 124 25.12 0.32 37.71
CA ILE A 124 25.41 1.68 37.26
C ILE A 124 25.44 2.65 38.43
N ALA A 125 24.49 2.54 39.36
CA ALA A 125 24.46 3.37 40.57
C ALA A 125 25.71 3.15 41.46
N GLU A 126 26.18 1.91 41.58
CA GLU A 126 27.45 1.59 42.25
C GLU A 126 28.65 2.26 41.58
N LEU A 127 28.72 2.22 40.24
CA LEU A 127 29.81 2.81 39.47
C LEU A 127 29.81 4.34 39.51
N ASP A 128 28.64 4.97 39.52
CA ASP A 128 28.51 6.42 39.68
C ASP A 128 28.83 6.88 41.10
N ALA A 129 28.52 6.09 42.13
CA ALA A 129 28.90 6.38 43.52
C ALA A 129 30.40 6.16 43.79
N ALA A 130 31.07 5.35 42.98
CA ALA A 130 32.51 5.09 43.05
C ALA A 130 33.35 6.10 42.25
N ARG A 131 32.71 7.11 41.63
CA ARG A 131 33.34 8.15 40.82
C ARG A 131 33.43 9.48 41.57
#